data_AF-A0A8X6WNK0-F1
#
_entry.id   AF-A0A8X6WNK0-F1
#
_cell.length_a   1.000
_cell.length_b   1.000
_cell.length_c   1.000
_cell.angle_alpha   90.00
_cell.angle_beta   90.00
_cell.angle_gamma   90.00
#
_symmetry.space_group_name_H-M   'P 1'
#
loop_
_entity.id
_entity.type
_entity.pdbx_description
1 polymer ?
#
loop_
_entity_poly.entity_id
_entity_poly.type
_entity_poly.pdbx_seq_one_letter_code
_entity_poly.pdbx_strand_id
1 'polypeptide(L)'
;MKKIYAVLCSNSIREKEETFGAASCRKDEVEYEIEILAKDSSILHTKKREKIRLKHFSWKSECIRMTKREAFLYQDTLRIRYRLRRVDGQTVIPATFSARTSLSVKKRNFLWDIERFSLLEPHLKVNYPMSNVKYNKMILSIQVDKEDKIMIFFQCLDRNVKFLKFQSFISDINGSQVDCGKYEIGPKEIGEIIMYTIPFSKKYLMNHENKLLKNDVLSLCCECSWSDLCF
;
A
#
# COMPACT_ATOMS: atom_id res chain seq x y z
N MET A 1 0.18 -13.50 4.05
CA MET A 1 1.41 -12.75 4.43
C MET A 1 1.08 -11.26 4.45
N LYS A 2 1.28 -10.54 5.57
CA LYS A 2 1.02 -9.09 5.68
C LYS A 2 2.33 -8.35 5.37
N LYS A 3 2.36 -7.53 4.33
CA LYS A 3 3.51 -6.67 4.02
C LYS A 3 3.41 -5.39 4.85
N ILE A 4 4.50 -5.03 5.52
CA ILE A 4 4.64 -3.75 6.20
C ILE A 4 5.67 -2.97 5.41
N TYR A 5 5.35 -1.71 5.17
CA TYR A 5 6.22 -0.78 4.50
C TYR A 5 6.48 0.37 5.46
N ALA A 6 7.72 0.53 5.86
CA ALA A 6 8.15 1.67 6.64
C ALA A 6 8.57 2.78 5.68
N VAL A 7 7.93 3.94 5.77
CA VAL A 7 8.41 5.15 5.09
C VAL A 7 9.10 6.00 6.15
N LEU A 8 10.42 6.08 6.09
CA LEU A 8 11.20 7.03 6.87
C LEU A 8 11.04 8.42 6.24
N CYS A 9 10.44 9.36 6.97
CA CYS A 9 10.23 10.71 6.47
C CYS A 9 11.26 11.70 7.01
N SER A 10 11.64 12.62 6.13
CA SER A 10 12.75 13.58 6.25
C SER A 10 12.62 14.63 7.37
N ASN A 11 11.42 14.84 7.92
CA ASN A 11 11.15 16.03 8.72
C ASN A 11 11.89 16.07 10.07
N SER A 12 12.14 14.91 10.70
CA SER A 12 12.84 14.85 12.00
C SER A 12 14.33 15.20 11.94
N ILE A 13 14.92 15.31 10.73
CA ILE A 13 16.38 15.54 10.58
C ILE A 13 16.70 17.02 10.32
N ARG A 14 15.77 17.79 9.74
CA ARG A 14 15.95 19.24 9.49
C ARG A 14 16.19 20.03 10.77
N GLU A 15 15.49 19.70 11.86
CA GLU A 15 15.69 20.34 13.17
C GLU A 15 17.11 20.14 13.74
N LYS A 16 17.88 19.18 13.22
CA LYS A 16 19.24 18.90 13.70
C LYS A 16 20.36 19.33 12.76
N GLU A 17 20.07 19.72 11.52
CA GLU A 17 21.06 20.43 10.68
C GLU A 17 21.57 21.70 11.40
N GLU A 18 20.73 22.34 12.22
CA GLU A 18 21.12 23.50 13.03
C GLU A 18 22.09 23.15 14.18
N THR A 19 22.08 21.92 14.69
CA THR A 19 23.09 21.41 15.65
C THR A 19 24.38 20.92 14.98
N PHE A 20 24.39 20.67 13.67
CA PHE A 20 25.62 20.48 12.90
C PHE A 20 26.19 21.85 12.59
N GLY A 21 26.89 22.45 13.56
CA GLY A 21 27.39 23.83 13.49
C GLY A 21 27.90 24.24 12.11
N ALA A 22 27.55 25.48 11.71
CA ALA A 22 27.79 26.10 10.42
C ALA A 22 29.28 26.37 10.08
N ALA A 23 30.18 25.44 10.39
CA ALA A 23 31.58 25.50 10.03
C ALA A 23 31.80 24.82 8.68
N SER A 24 31.71 25.63 7.62
CA SER A 24 32.32 25.47 6.29
C SER A 24 33.03 24.13 6.00
N CYS A 25 32.28 23.08 5.64
CA CYS A 25 32.83 21.88 5.01
C CYS A 25 32.29 21.76 3.57
N ARG A 26 33.20 21.81 2.59
CA ARG A 26 32.86 21.89 1.16
C ARG A 26 32.48 20.55 0.52
N LYS A 27 32.42 19.42 1.25
CA LYS A 27 31.97 18.11 0.72
C LYS A 27 31.43 17.23 1.87
N ASP A 28 30.23 17.51 2.37
CA ASP A 28 29.59 16.71 3.43
C ASP A 28 29.01 15.41 2.85
N GLU A 29 29.90 14.50 2.49
CA GLU A 29 29.56 13.10 2.29
C GLU A 29 29.45 12.43 3.65
N VAL A 30 28.28 11.85 3.90
CA VAL A 30 28.04 11.04 5.09
C VAL A 30 27.76 9.60 4.68
N GLU A 31 28.30 8.68 5.44
CA GLU A 31 27.85 7.29 5.44
C GLU A 31 26.76 7.14 6.49
N TYR A 32 25.72 6.38 6.16
CA TYR A 32 24.68 6.04 7.11
C TYR A 32 24.55 4.52 7.26
N GLU A 33 24.14 4.12 8.45
CA GLU A 33 23.75 2.77 8.81
C GLU A 33 22.38 2.84 9.46
N ILE A 34 21.46 1.96 9.07
CA ILE A 34 20.12 1.85 9.63
C ILE A 34 19.96 0.45 10.22
N GLU A 35 19.60 0.39 11.49
CA GLU A 35 19.27 -0.83 12.22
C GLU A 35 17.80 -0.78 12.59
N ILE A 36 17.04 -1.82 12.26
CA ILE A 36 15.70 -2.03 12.82
C ILE A 36 15.86 -2.88 14.06
N LEU A 37 15.23 -2.42 15.14
CA LEU A 37 15.36 -3.02 16.45
C LEU A 37 14.09 -3.77 16.86
N ALA A 38 14.26 -4.88 17.58
CA ALA A 38 13.20 -5.59 18.28
C ALA A 38 12.77 -4.86 19.56
N LYS A 39 11.79 -5.44 20.26
CA LYS A 39 11.33 -4.97 21.58
C LYS A 39 12.48 -4.84 22.59
N ASP A 40 13.37 -5.82 22.63
CA ASP A 40 14.54 -5.89 23.53
C ASP A 40 15.75 -5.10 23.03
N SER A 41 15.58 -4.32 21.96
CA SER A 41 16.65 -3.57 21.28
C SER A 41 17.69 -4.42 20.55
N SER A 42 17.47 -5.74 20.42
CA SER A 42 18.27 -6.58 19.54
C SER A 42 18.06 -6.15 18.07
N ILE A 43 19.11 -6.32 17.26
CA ILE A 43 19.11 -5.92 15.86
C ILE A 43 18.39 -7.00 15.05
N LEU A 44 17.27 -6.66 14.44
CA LEU A 44 16.52 -7.56 13.56
C LEU A 44 16.96 -7.46 12.11
N HIS A 45 17.35 -6.27 11.69
CA HIS A 45 17.80 -6.00 10.35
C HIS A 45 18.76 -4.83 10.35
N THR A 46 19.82 -4.92 9.56
CA THR A 46 20.74 -3.81 9.35
C THR A 46 20.92 -3.58 7.86
N LYS A 47 20.80 -2.33 7.44
CA LYS A 47 21.24 -1.88 6.13
C LYS A 47 22.42 -0.92 6.31
N LYS A 48 23.49 -1.19 5.58
CA LYS A 48 24.73 -0.42 5.59
C LYS A 48 24.97 0.22 4.23
N ARG A 49 25.48 1.46 4.26
CA ARG A 49 26.29 2.14 3.25
C ARG A 49 25.61 2.50 1.92
N GLU A 50 25.22 3.77 1.82
CA GLU A 50 25.47 4.58 0.62
C GLU A 50 26.18 5.86 1.07
N LYS A 51 27.13 6.36 0.26
CA LYS A 51 27.67 7.71 0.44
C LYS A 51 26.61 8.67 -0.08
N ILE A 52 26.06 9.50 0.80
CA ILE A 52 25.10 10.52 0.39
C ILE A 52 25.67 11.90 0.68
N ARG A 53 25.51 12.80 -0.29
CA ARG A 53 25.75 14.23 -0.08
C ARG A 53 24.54 14.81 0.66
N LEU A 54 24.74 15.41 1.84
CA LEU A 54 23.65 15.95 2.66
C LEU A 54 22.68 16.86 1.87
N LYS A 55 23.22 17.69 0.98
CA LYS A 55 22.42 18.58 0.10
C LYS A 55 21.46 17.86 -0.86
N HIS A 56 21.60 16.55 -1.05
CA HIS A 56 20.75 15.71 -1.89
C HIS A 56 20.16 14.53 -1.10
N PHE A 57 20.09 14.64 0.23
CA PHE A 57 19.54 13.61 1.09
C PHE A 57 18.00 13.58 0.97
N SER A 58 17.51 13.10 -0.17
CA SER A 58 16.13 12.64 -0.31
C SER A 58 16.10 11.19 0.15
N TRP A 59 15.34 10.89 1.20
CA TRP A 59 14.99 9.51 1.50
C TRP A 59 14.25 8.93 0.28
N LYS A 60 14.94 8.14 -0.55
CA LYS A 60 14.23 7.23 -1.44
C LYS A 60 13.50 6.28 -0.51
N SER A 61 12.17 6.31 -0.56
CA SER A 61 11.31 5.47 0.27
C SER A 61 11.73 4.01 0.11
N GLU A 62 12.50 3.51 1.06
CA GLU A 62 13.02 2.17 0.99
C GLU A 62 12.05 1.23 1.69
N CYS A 63 11.40 0.42 0.87
CA CYS A 63 10.42 -0.54 1.33
C CYS A 63 11.14 -1.76 1.91
N ILE A 64 11.41 -1.75 3.22
CA ILE A 64 11.93 -2.93 3.90
C ILE A 64 10.80 -3.96 3.97
N ARG A 65 10.91 -5.02 3.17
CA ARG A 65 9.91 -6.10 3.15
C ARG A 65 10.03 -6.94 4.41
N MET A 66 9.15 -6.69 5.36
CA MET A 66 9.09 -7.45 6.61
C MET A 66 8.17 -8.65 6.47
N THR A 67 8.65 -9.84 6.81
CA THR A 67 7.86 -11.08 6.79
C THR A 67 7.18 -11.41 8.13
N LYS A 68 7.68 -10.84 9.24
CA LYS A 68 7.20 -11.13 10.62
C LYS A 68 6.81 -9.85 11.36
N ARG A 69 5.57 -9.39 11.20
CA ARG A 69 5.04 -8.17 11.85
C ARG A 69 5.39 -8.09 13.34
N GLU A 70 5.15 -9.16 14.09
CA GLU A 70 5.30 -9.18 15.55
C GLU A 70 6.76 -9.01 16.01
N ALA A 71 7.72 -9.46 15.21
CA ALA A 71 9.13 -9.25 15.50
C ALA A 71 9.49 -7.76 15.36
N PHE A 72 9.01 -7.11 14.30
CA PHE A 72 9.43 -5.76 13.91
C PHE A 72 8.57 -4.62 14.49
N LEU A 73 7.30 -4.88 14.80
CA LEU A 73 6.31 -3.89 15.26
C LEU A 73 5.77 -4.26 16.64
N TYR A 74 6.59 -4.06 17.68
CA TYR A 74 6.11 -4.22 19.05
C TYR A 74 5.11 -3.10 19.39
N GLN A 75 3.88 -3.46 19.79
CA GLN A 75 2.80 -2.49 20.05
C GLN A 75 2.61 -1.49 18.89
N ASP A 76 2.69 -2.00 17.66
CA ASP A 76 2.58 -1.20 16.43
C ASP A 76 3.62 -0.08 16.30
N THR A 77 4.75 -0.21 16.99
CA THR A 77 5.86 0.74 16.95
C THR A 77 7.08 0.11 16.28
N LEU A 78 7.59 0.77 15.23
CA LEU A 78 8.82 0.41 14.55
C LEU A 78 10.00 1.16 15.16
N ARG A 79 10.97 0.45 15.75
CA ARG A 79 12.18 1.08 16.29
C ARG A 79 13.30 1.05 15.27
N ILE A 80 13.85 2.21 14.96
CA ILE A 80 14.93 2.35 13.98
C ILE A 80 16.08 3.12 14.63
N ARG A 81 17.24 2.50 14.75
CA ARG A 81 18.48 3.20 15.10
C ARG A 81 19.20 3.56 13.82
N TYR A 82 19.71 4.77 13.73
CA TYR A 82 20.63 5.12 12.65
C TYR A 82 21.97 5.58 13.21
N ARG A 83 23.03 5.37 12.43
CA ARG A 83 24.35 5.94 12.71
C ARG A 83 24.80 6.71 11.49
N LEU A 84 25.23 7.95 11.69
CA LEU A 84 25.85 8.78 10.66
C LEU A 84 27.35 8.83 10.93
N ARG A 85 28.16 8.68 9.90
CA ARG A 85 29.61 8.81 9.97
C ARG A 85 30.07 9.77 8.88
N ARG A 86 30.98 10.68 9.19
CA ARG A 86 31.65 11.45 8.15
C ARG A 86 32.63 10.54 7.42
N VAL A 87 32.78 10.75 6.12
CA VAL A 87 33.72 9.96 5.29
C VAL A 87 35.18 10.21 5.69
N ASP A 88 35.48 11.33 6.37
CA ASP A 88 36.80 11.64 6.94
C ASP A 88 37.17 10.77 8.18
N GLY A 89 36.31 9.82 8.55
CA GLY A 89 36.54 8.89 9.66
C GLY A 89 36.10 9.43 11.02
N GLN A 90 35.69 10.70 11.13
CA GLN A 90 35.10 11.20 12.37
C GLN A 90 33.69 10.64 12.54
N THR A 91 33.53 9.83 13.59
CA THR A 91 32.20 9.32 13.97
C THR A 91 31.40 10.46 14.57
N VAL A 92 30.31 10.83 13.89
CA VAL A 92 29.31 11.71 14.48
C VAL A 92 28.55 10.88 15.52
N ILE A 93 28.36 11.47 16.69
CA ILE A 93 27.74 10.86 17.89
C ILE A 93 26.60 9.90 17.50
N PRO A 94 26.61 8.65 17.97
CA PRO A 94 25.52 7.72 17.72
C PRO A 94 24.25 8.27 18.37
N ALA A 95 23.31 8.71 17.55
CA ALA A 95 22.03 9.21 18.02
C ALA A 95 20.96 8.15 17.74
N THR A 96 20.29 7.69 18.80
CA THR A 96 19.16 6.76 18.67
C THR A 96 17.88 7.57 18.53
N PHE A 97 17.11 7.29 17.49
CA PHE A 97 15.81 7.90 17.28
C PHE A 97 14.75 6.83 17.47
N SER A 98 13.61 7.23 18.01
CA SER A 98 12.42 6.38 18.03
C SER A 98 11.36 7.11 17.26
N ALA A 99 11.02 6.60 16.07
CA ALA A 99 9.89 7.08 15.31
C ALA A 99 8.71 6.16 15.63
N ARG A 100 7.55 6.74 15.97
CA ARG A 100 6.30 5.99 16.03
C ARG A 100 5.55 6.27 14.74
N THR A 101 5.51 5.30 13.83
CA THR A 101 4.67 5.41 12.64
C THR A 101 3.25 4.97 13.00
N SER A 102 2.33 5.92 13.17
CA SER A 102 0.90 5.60 13.25
C SER A 102 0.36 5.41 11.84
N LEU A 103 0.28 4.16 11.39
CA LEU A 103 -0.41 3.81 10.15
C LEU A 103 -1.92 3.77 10.44
N SER A 104 -2.63 4.87 10.16
CA SER A 104 -4.09 4.83 10.17
C SER A 104 -4.56 4.04 8.95
N VAL A 105 -4.99 2.79 9.16
CA VAL A 105 -5.59 1.98 8.10
C VAL A 105 -7.09 2.24 8.09
N LYS A 106 -7.55 2.92 7.05
CA LYS A 106 -8.97 3.06 6.75
C LYS A 106 -9.45 1.81 6.04
N LYS A 107 -10.65 1.36 6.36
CA LYS A 107 -11.30 0.21 5.71
C LYS A 107 -12.68 0.61 5.22
N ARG A 108 -13.10 0.01 4.12
CA ARG A 108 -14.44 0.17 3.57
C ARG A 108 -14.86 -1.12 2.91
N ASN A 109 -16.07 -1.56 3.25
CA ASN A 109 -16.74 -2.66 2.60
C ASN A 109 -17.92 -2.09 1.83
N PHE A 110 -18.17 -2.59 0.64
CA PHE A 110 -19.32 -2.18 -0.16
C PHE A 110 -19.79 -3.33 -1.05
N LEU A 111 -21.09 -3.35 -1.30
CA LEU A 111 -21.71 -4.22 -2.27
C LEU A 111 -21.78 -3.47 -3.61
N TRP A 112 -21.46 -4.17 -4.69
CA TRP A 112 -21.60 -3.69 -6.05
C TRP A 112 -22.42 -4.68 -6.87
N ASP A 113 -23.66 -4.30 -7.12
CA ASP A 113 -24.59 -5.04 -7.97
C ASP A 113 -24.42 -4.59 -9.43
N ILE A 114 -24.13 -5.55 -10.29
CA ILE A 114 -23.99 -5.35 -11.72
C ILE A 114 -25.23 -5.93 -12.37
N GLU A 115 -26.20 -5.05 -12.64
CA GLU A 115 -27.46 -5.43 -13.26
C GLU A 115 -27.28 -5.83 -14.72
N ARG A 116 -28.18 -6.71 -15.18
CA ARG A 116 -28.23 -7.20 -16.57
C ARG A 116 -26.88 -7.78 -17.01
N PHE A 117 -26.25 -8.57 -16.13
CA PHE A 117 -24.90 -9.08 -16.31
C PHE A 117 -24.77 -9.94 -17.59
N SER A 118 -25.82 -10.68 -17.95
CA SER A 118 -25.91 -11.43 -19.20
C SER A 118 -25.70 -10.56 -20.45
N LEU A 119 -26.15 -9.30 -20.41
CA LEU A 119 -26.05 -8.32 -21.49
C LEU A 119 -24.71 -7.58 -21.52
N LEU A 120 -23.81 -7.83 -20.57
CA LEU A 120 -22.51 -7.15 -20.52
C LEU A 120 -21.64 -7.57 -21.71
N GLU A 121 -21.59 -6.72 -22.74
CA GLU A 121 -20.80 -6.99 -23.94
C GLU A 121 -19.30 -6.93 -23.67
N PRO A 122 -18.49 -7.68 -24.43
CA PRO A 122 -17.04 -7.53 -24.41
C PRO A 122 -16.64 -6.06 -24.62
N HIS A 123 -15.68 -5.58 -23.83
CA HIS A 123 -15.17 -4.20 -23.86
C HIS A 123 -16.05 -3.11 -23.25
N LEU A 124 -17.31 -3.39 -22.92
CA LEU A 124 -18.12 -2.43 -22.20
C LEU A 124 -17.67 -2.37 -20.74
N LYS A 125 -17.27 -1.17 -20.28
CA LYS A 125 -16.91 -0.93 -18.89
C LYS A 125 -18.13 -0.44 -18.12
N VAL A 126 -18.49 -1.15 -17.06
CA VAL A 126 -19.50 -0.71 -16.09
C VAL A 126 -18.77 -0.12 -14.89
N ASN A 127 -19.05 1.14 -14.56
CA ASN A 127 -18.44 1.83 -13.43
C ASN A 127 -19.26 1.60 -12.15
N TYR A 128 -18.57 1.44 -11.03
CA TYR A 128 -19.23 1.50 -9.73
C TYR A 128 -19.62 2.95 -9.42
N PRO A 129 -20.90 3.25 -9.12
CA PRO A 129 -21.33 4.61 -8.77
C PRO A 129 -20.81 4.98 -7.37
N MET A 130 -19.57 5.46 -7.29
CA MET A 130 -18.93 5.85 -6.04
C MET A 130 -19.31 7.27 -5.58
N SER A 131 -20.47 7.78 -6.01
CA SER A 131 -20.86 9.21 -5.98
C SER A 131 -21.15 9.82 -4.60
N ASN A 132 -21.24 9.01 -3.54
CA ASN A 132 -21.80 9.48 -2.26
C ASN A 132 -20.82 9.55 -1.07
N VAL A 133 -19.50 9.52 -1.27
CA VAL A 133 -18.58 9.47 -0.10
C VAL A 133 -17.48 10.52 -0.18
N LYS A 134 -17.15 11.13 0.97
CA LYS A 134 -16.00 12.04 1.20
C LYS A 134 -14.63 11.55 0.67
N TYR A 135 -14.58 10.35 0.10
CA TYR A 135 -13.42 9.68 -0.50
C TYR A 135 -13.64 9.39 -2.00
N ASN A 136 -14.19 10.36 -2.75
CA ASN A 136 -14.47 10.35 -4.21
C ASN A 136 -13.23 10.17 -5.11
N LYS A 137 -12.15 9.57 -4.60
CA LYS A 137 -10.88 9.42 -5.30
C LYS A 137 -10.56 7.96 -5.63
N MET A 138 -11.52 7.06 -5.55
CA MET A 138 -11.39 5.70 -6.06
C MET A 138 -12.35 5.51 -7.22
N ILE A 139 -11.85 4.95 -8.32
CA ILE A 139 -12.64 4.57 -9.48
C ILE A 139 -12.56 3.06 -9.60
N LEU A 140 -13.73 2.43 -9.70
CA LEU A 140 -13.85 1.00 -9.98
C LEU A 140 -14.67 0.81 -11.24
N SER A 141 -14.21 -0.07 -12.12
CA SER A 141 -14.98 -0.52 -13.27
C SER A 141 -14.79 -2.02 -13.51
N ILE A 142 -15.79 -2.66 -14.10
CA ILE A 142 -15.76 -4.08 -14.46
C ILE A 142 -15.98 -4.19 -15.97
N GLN A 143 -15.32 -5.16 -16.59
CA GLN A 143 -15.40 -5.43 -18.01
C GLN A 143 -15.26 -6.93 -18.26
N VAL A 144 -15.89 -7.41 -19.32
CA VAL A 144 -15.61 -8.73 -19.88
C VAL A 144 -14.70 -8.55 -21.10
N ASP A 145 -13.67 -9.38 -21.24
CA ASP A 145 -12.83 -9.37 -22.44
C ASP A 145 -13.36 -10.32 -23.54
N LYS A 146 -12.64 -10.40 -24.66
CA LYS A 146 -13.01 -11.29 -25.78
C LYS A 146 -12.85 -12.78 -25.45
N GLU A 147 -12.06 -13.09 -24.43
CA GLU A 147 -11.78 -14.44 -23.95
C GLU A 147 -12.72 -14.84 -22.82
N ASP A 148 -13.81 -14.09 -22.60
CA ASP A 148 -14.82 -14.33 -21.57
C ASP A 148 -14.31 -14.14 -20.13
N LYS A 149 -13.14 -13.52 -19.95
CA LYS A 149 -12.56 -13.21 -18.64
C LYS A 149 -13.17 -11.93 -18.10
N ILE A 150 -13.47 -11.95 -16.81
CA ILE A 150 -13.99 -10.80 -16.09
C ILE A 150 -12.83 -10.06 -15.44
N MET A 151 -12.66 -8.80 -15.81
CA MET A 151 -11.60 -7.92 -15.31
C MET A 151 -12.22 -6.81 -14.49
N ILE A 152 -11.61 -6.53 -13.34
CA ILE A 152 -11.94 -5.38 -12.53
C ILE A 152 -10.76 -4.42 -12.61
N PHE A 153 -11.07 -3.20 -13.01
CA PHE A 153 -10.15 -2.08 -13.04
C PHE A 153 -10.37 -1.25 -11.79
N PHE A 154 -9.26 -0.87 -11.18
CA PHE A 154 -9.23 -0.08 -9.98
C PHE A 154 -8.22 1.06 -10.16
N GLN A 155 -8.59 2.27 -9.78
CA GLN A 155 -7.68 3.42 -9.76
C GLN A 155 -7.88 4.23 -8.48
N CYS A 156 -6.79 4.54 -7.78
CA CYS A 156 -6.80 5.46 -6.64
C CYS A 156 -6.16 6.78 -7.06
N LEU A 157 -6.97 7.84 -7.08
CA LEU A 157 -6.57 9.21 -7.39
C LEU A 157 -6.06 9.98 -6.16
N ASP A 158 -6.15 9.40 -4.95
CA ASP A 158 -5.64 10.04 -3.75
C ASP A 158 -4.14 9.83 -3.57
N ARG A 159 -3.36 10.86 -3.90
CA ARG A 159 -1.90 10.86 -3.76
C ARG A 159 -1.40 10.75 -2.31
N ASN A 160 -2.29 10.96 -1.34
CA ASN A 160 -1.98 10.79 0.07
C ASN A 160 -1.98 9.32 0.49
N VAL A 161 -2.69 8.46 -0.25
CA VAL A 161 -2.68 7.02 -0.04
C VAL A 161 -1.31 6.47 -0.42
N LYS A 162 -0.72 5.67 0.47
CA LYS A 162 0.57 5.00 0.22
C LYS A 162 0.42 3.53 -0.08
N PHE A 163 -0.55 2.89 0.55
CA PHE A 163 -0.85 1.49 0.35
C PHE A 163 -2.34 1.34 0.21
N LEU A 164 -2.74 0.51 -0.73
CA LEU A 164 -4.12 0.10 -0.89
C LEU A 164 -4.18 -1.40 -1.05
N LYS A 165 -5.06 -2.04 -0.30
CA LYS A 165 -5.43 -3.43 -0.47
C LYS A 165 -6.88 -3.44 -0.95
N PHE A 166 -7.11 -4.17 -2.03
CA PHE A 166 -8.41 -4.47 -2.59
C PHE A 166 -8.67 -5.97 -2.49
N GLN A 167 -9.87 -6.38 -2.14
CA GLN A 167 -10.31 -7.77 -2.16
C GLN A 167 -11.76 -7.84 -2.63
N SER A 168 -12.10 -8.82 -3.45
CA SER A 168 -13.47 -9.03 -3.93
C SER A 168 -13.96 -10.44 -3.65
N PHE A 169 -15.28 -10.54 -3.51
CA PHE A 169 -16.01 -11.78 -3.37
C PHE A 169 -17.27 -11.71 -4.22
N ILE A 170 -17.66 -12.82 -4.81
CA ILE A 170 -19.00 -12.97 -5.39
C ILE A 170 -19.93 -13.44 -4.28
N SER A 171 -21.07 -12.78 -4.14
CA SER A 171 -22.14 -13.25 -3.27
C SER A 171 -23.08 -14.16 -4.05
N ASP A 172 -23.34 -15.35 -3.53
CA ASP A 172 -24.39 -16.22 -4.05
C ASP A 172 -25.79 -15.73 -3.63
N ILE A 173 -26.84 -16.38 -4.15
CA ILE A 173 -28.24 -16.05 -3.84
C ILE A 173 -28.62 -16.22 -2.36
N ASN A 174 -27.84 -16.99 -1.60
CA ASN A 174 -28.03 -17.24 -0.17
C ASN A 174 -27.19 -16.31 0.71
N GLY A 175 -26.38 -15.43 0.11
CA GLY A 175 -25.46 -14.53 0.82
C GLY A 175 -24.10 -15.15 1.16
N SER A 176 -23.81 -16.38 0.72
CA SER A 176 -22.49 -16.97 0.88
C SER A 176 -21.51 -16.28 -0.07
N GLN A 177 -20.28 -16.08 0.39
CA GLN A 177 -19.25 -15.36 -0.35
C GLN A 177 -18.18 -16.31 -0.89
N VAL A 178 -17.86 -16.16 -2.18
CA VAL A 178 -16.77 -16.89 -2.84
C VAL A 178 -15.64 -15.92 -3.15
N ASP A 179 -14.43 -16.20 -2.64
CA ASP A 179 -13.25 -15.35 -2.82
C ASP A 179 -12.88 -15.24 -4.31
N CYS A 180 -12.80 -13.99 -4.79
CA CYS A 180 -12.42 -13.66 -6.17
C CYS A 180 -11.00 -13.13 -6.29
N GLY A 181 -10.27 -13.10 -5.18
CA GLY A 181 -8.88 -12.71 -5.13
C GLY A 181 -8.66 -11.39 -4.40
N LYS A 182 -7.38 -11.14 -4.18
CA LYS A 182 -6.87 -10.01 -3.42
C LYS A 182 -5.75 -9.35 -4.19
N TYR A 183 -5.77 -8.02 -4.21
CA TYR A 183 -4.73 -7.18 -4.80
C TYR A 183 -4.15 -6.21 -3.77
N GLU A 184 -2.84 -5.98 -3.84
CA GLU A 184 -2.13 -5.02 -2.99
C GLU A 184 -1.35 -4.06 -3.88
N ILE A 185 -1.58 -2.77 -3.68
CA ILE A 185 -1.08 -1.66 -4.49
C ILE A 185 -0.09 -0.89 -3.63
N GLY A 186 1.12 -0.75 -4.15
CA GLY A 186 2.20 0.03 -3.51
C GLY A 186 2.20 1.50 -3.94
N PRO A 187 3.06 2.33 -3.33
CA PRO A 187 3.08 3.77 -3.54
C PRO A 187 3.39 4.18 -4.99
N LYS A 188 4.12 3.33 -5.73
CA LYS A 188 4.51 3.59 -7.12
C LYS A 188 3.36 3.45 -8.10
N GLU A 189 2.37 2.63 -7.74
CA GLU A 189 1.23 2.28 -8.60
C GLU A 189 0.00 3.16 -8.27
N ILE A 190 0.07 3.99 -7.21
CA ILE A 190 -0.99 4.94 -6.89
C ILE A 190 -1.11 5.98 -8.00
N GLY A 191 -2.34 6.16 -8.50
CA GLY A 191 -2.65 6.98 -9.66
C GLY A 191 -2.72 6.18 -10.97
N GLU A 192 -2.14 4.99 -11.03
CA GLU A 192 -2.22 4.11 -12.20
C GLU A 192 -3.55 3.34 -12.23
N ILE A 193 -3.98 2.96 -13.43
CA ILE A 193 -5.11 2.05 -13.62
C ILE A 193 -4.59 0.63 -13.48
N ILE A 194 -5.09 -0.06 -12.46
CA ILE A 194 -4.68 -1.41 -12.13
C ILE A 194 -5.78 -2.36 -12.56
N MET A 195 -5.37 -3.43 -13.24
CA MET A 195 -6.27 -4.46 -13.74
C MET A 195 -6.03 -5.75 -12.97
N TYR A 196 -7.11 -6.38 -12.52
CA TYR A 196 -7.05 -7.75 -12.02
C TYR A 196 -8.20 -8.59 -12.58
N THR A 197 -7.90 -9.84 -12.90
CA THR A 197 -8.87 -10.80 -13.43
C THR A 197 -9.39 -11.66 -12.28
N ILE A 198 -10.71 -11.80 -12.16
CA ILE A 198 -11.31 -12.72 -11.19
C ILE A 198 -11.24 -14.17 -11.70
N PRO A 199 -11.24 -15.19 -10.84
CA PRO A 199 -11.05 -16.59 -11.24
C PRO A 199 -12.27 -17.22 -11.93
N PHE A 200 -13.24 -16.41 -12.35
CA PHE A 200 -14.48 -16.84 -12.98
C PHE A 200 -14.63 -16.19 -14.36
N SER A 201 -15.03 -16.99 -15.34
CA SER A 201 -15.41 -16.49 -16.66
C SER A 201 -16.88 -16.08 -16.66
N LYS A 202 -17.30 -15.22 -17.59
CA LYS A 202 -18.71 -14.84 -17.74
C LYS A 202 -19.58 -16.08 -18.03
N LYS A 203 -19.19 -16.96 -18.96
CA LYS A 203 -19.86 -18.24 -19.23
C LYS A 203 -19.99 -19.11 -17.99
N TYR A 204 -18.96 -19.19 -17.16
CA TYR A 204 -19.05 -19.95 -15.91
C TYR A 204 -20.16 -19.39 -15.01
N LEU A 205 -20.22 -18.07 -14.82
CA LEU A 205 -21.25 -17.43 -14.01
C LEU A 205 -22.64 -17.61 -14.62
N MET A 206 -22.78 -17.48 -15.95
CA MET A 206 -24.05 -17.71 -16.66
C MET A 206 -24.54 -19.16 -16.53
N ASN A 207 -23.64 -20.14 -16.63
CA ASN A 207 -23.99 -21.56 -16.43
C ASN A 207 -24.43 -21.88 -14.98
N HIS A 208 -24.17 -20.97 -14.04
CA HIS A 208 -24.55 -21.07 -12.64
C HIS A 208 -25.48 -19.91 -12.23
N GLU A 209 -26.27 -19.36 -13.16
CA GLU A 209 -27.12 -18.19 -12.92
C GLU A 209 -28.05 -18.37 -11.71
N ASN A 210 -28.66 -19.55 -11.58
CA ASN A 210 -29.59 -19.88 -10.50
C ASN A 210 -28.94 -19.89 -9.11
N LYS A 211 -27.60 -19.87 -9.03
CA LYS A 211 -26.83 -19.84 -7.79
C LYS A 211 -26.09 -18.52 -7.58
N LEU A 212 -25.56 -17.93 -8.65
CA LEU A 212 -24.64 -16.80 -8.57
C LEU A 212 -25.21 -15.48 -9.13
N LEU A 213 -26.33 -15.51 -9.87
CA LEU A 213 -26.91 -14.35 -10.55
C LEU A 213 -28.39 -14.19 -10.21
N LYS A 214 -28.70 -13.54 -9.09
CA LYS A 214 -30.10 -13.29 -8.71
C LYS A 214 -30.73 -12.31 -9.70
N ASN A 215 -31.72 -12.75 -10.48
CA ASN A 215 -32.38 -11.91 -11.49
C ASN A 215 -31.40 -11.26 -12.49
N ASP A 216 -30.39 -12.01 -12.95
CA ASP A 216 -29.34 -11.51 -13.84
C ASP A 216 -28.48 -10.37 -13.24
N VAL A 217 -28.35 -10.36 -11.91
CA VAL A 217 -27.49 -9.43 -11.17
C VAL A 217 -26.28 -10.18 -10.62
N LEU A 218 -25.08 -9.73 -10.98
CA LEU A 218 -23.85 -10.17 -10.34
C LEU A 218 -23.54 -9.27 -9.15
N SER A 219 -23.57 -9.82 -7.94
CA SER A 219 -23.27 -9.08 -6.71
C SER A 219 -21.83 -9.30 -6.26
N LEU A 220 -21.02 -8.24 -6.32
CA LEU A 220 -19.65 -8.22 -5.83
C LEU A 220 -19.55 -7.57 -4.46
N CYS A 221 -19.18 -8.34 -3.44
CA CYS A 221 -18.78 -7.81 -2.14
C CYS A 221 -17.31 -7.39 -2.21
N CYS A 222 -17.03 -6.10 -2.05
CA CYS A 222 -15.68 -5.56 -2.15
C CYS A 222 -15.21 -5.01 -0.81
N GLU A 223 -13.97 -5.36 -0.45
CA GLU A 223 -13.27 -4.81 0.70
C GLU A 223 -12.05 -4.01 0.23
N CYS A 224 -12.06 -2.72 0.54
CA CYS A 224 -10.92 -1.84 0.36
C CYS A 224 -10.32 -1.48 1.71
N SER A 225 -9.00 -1.46 1.79
CA SER A 225 -8.31 -0.84 2.92
C SER A 225 -7.12 -0.05 2.43
N TRP A 226 -6.90 1.12 2.99
CA TRP A 226 -5.82 2.00 2.59
C TRP A 226 -5.21 2.68 3.78
N SER A 227 -3.94 3.04 3.65
CA SER A 227 -3.20 3.80 4.65
C SER A 227 -2.82 5.17 4.12
N ASP A 228 -3.13 6.18 4.90
CA ASP A 228 -2.56 7.51 4.76
C ASP A 228 -1.34 7.61 5.68
N LEU A 229 -0.31 8.35 5.29
CA LEU A 229 0.74 8.75 6.25
C LEU A 229 0.20 9.92 7.06
N CYS A 230 -0.13 9.67 8.32
CA CYS A 230 -0.27 10.73 9.31
C CYS A 230 1.13 11.08 9.83
N PHE A 231 1.52 12.35 9.67
CA PHE A 231 2.71 12.94 10.29
C PHE A 231 2.34 13.58 11.61
#